data_AF-A0A2H6N686-F1
#
_entry.id   AF-A0A2H6N686-F1
#
_cell.length_a   1.000
_cell.length_b   1.000
_cell.length_c   1.000
_cell.angle_alpha   90.00
_cell.angle_beta   90.00
_cell.angle_gamma   90.00
#
_symmetry.space_group_name_H-M   'P 1'
#
loop_
_entity.id
_entity.type
_entity.pdbx_description
1 polymer ?
#
loop_
_entity_poly.entity_id
_entity_poly.type
_entity_poly.pdbx_seq_one_letter_code
_entity_poly.pdbx_strand_id
1 'polypeptide(L)'
;GDLIIVEKNQRVPADMIFLRTSEKNGSCFLRTDQLDGETDWKLRLPVSCTQRLPTASDLLQIRSYVYAEEPNIDIHNFVGTFTREDSDPPVNESLSIENTLWASTVIASGTVVGVVLYTGQELRSVMNTSNPRSKIGLFDLEVNCLTKILFVALVVVSLVMVSLQHFAGRWYLQIIRFLLLFSNIIPISLRVNLDMGKIVYSWMIRRDSKIPGTVVRSSTIPEQLGRISYLLTDKTGTLTQNEMVFKRVHLGTMAYGFDSIDEVQSHIFSIYTQVSKIMRLCQS
;
A
#
# COMPACT_ATOMS: atom_id res chain seq x y z
N GLY A 1 -6.78 23.53 10.70
CA GLY A 1 -5.83 22.40 10.74
C GLY A 1 -4.44 22.93 11.01
N ASP A 2 -3.51 22.03 11.30
CA ASP A 2 -2.10 22.38 11.54
C ASP A 2 -1.35 22.57 10.22
N LEU A 3 -0.31 23.41 10.24
CA LEU A 3 0.60 23.59 9.10
C LEU A 3 1.78 22.64 9.24
N ILE A 4 2.06 21.88 8.19
CA ILE A 4 3.17 20.93 8.14
C ILE A 4 4.09 21.29 6.99
N ILE A 5 5.40 21.28 7.29
CA ILE A 5 6.45 21.38 6.30
C ILE A 5 6.97 19.97 6.03
N VAL A 6 6.98 19.58 4.76
CA VAL A 6 7.48 18.28 4.30
C VAL A 6 8.62 18.51 3.32
N GLU A 7 9.75 17.87 3.58
CA GLU A 7 10.95 18.02 2.76
C GLU A 7 10.99 17.02 1.61
N LYS A 8 11.92 17.23 0.68
CA LYS A 8 12.18 16.31 -0.42
C LYS A 8 12.48 14.90 0.11
N ASN A 9 11.90 13.90 -0.56
CA ASN A 9 11.97 12.48 -0.25
C ASN A 9 11.31 12.08 1.08
N GLN A 10 10.56 12.96 1.73
CA GLN A 10 9.75 12.61 2.90
C GLN A 10 8.33 12.22 2.50
N ARG A 11 7.71 11.40 3.36
CA ARG A 11 6.32 10.98 3.21
C ARG A 11 5.40 12.03 3.80
N VAL A 12 4.32 12.30 3.07
CA VAL A 12 3.23 13.15 3.55
C VAL A 12 2.50 12.42 4.70
N PRO A 13 2.37 13.05 5.89
CA PRO A 13 1.88 12.36 7.09
C PRO A 13 0.35 12.24 7.17
N ALA A 14 -0.38 13.16 6.52
CA ALA A 14 -1.84 13.26 6.56
C ALA A 14 -2.33 13.80 5.21
N ASP A 15 -3.63 13.79 4.93
CA ASP A 15 -4.14 14.42 3.71
C ASP A 15 -4.09 15.95 3.92
N MET A 16 -3.42 16.66 3.01
CA MET A 16 -3.15 18.10 3.16
C MET A 16 -3.54 18.87 1.90
N ILE A 17 -3.85 20.16 2.08
CA ILE A 17 -3.90 21.13 0.98
C ILE A 17 -2.53 21.77 0.81
N PHE A 18 -2.06 21.81 -0.43
CA PHE A 18 -0.77 22.37 -0.82
C PHE A 18 -0.83 23.90 -0.83
N LEU A 19 -0.15 24.55 0.10
CA LEU A 19 -0.19 26.02 0.24
C LEU A 19 1.01 26.71 -0.40
N ARG A 20 2.21 26.14 -0.28
CA ARG A 20 3.43 26.80 -0.76
C ARG A 20 4.55 25.81 -1.03
N THR A 21 5.39 26.09 -2.02
CA THR A 21 6.67 25.40 -2.24
C THR A 21 7.86 26.34 -2.30
N SER A 22 9.04 25.81 -1.96
CA SER A 22 10.34 26.46 -2.19
C SER A 22 10.81 26.45 -3.64
N GLU A 23 10.17 25.66 -4.51
CA GLU A 23 10.57 25.56 -5.92
C GLU A 23 10.26 26.85 -6.69
N LYS A 24 11.22 27.28 -7.52
CA LYS A 24 11.10 28.52 -8.33
C LYS A 24 9.95 28.46 -9.33
N ASN A 25 9.63 27.25 -9.79
CA ASN A 25 8.56 27.02 -10.77
C ASN A 25 7.17 27.08 -10.13
N GLY A 26 7.07 27.15 -8.79
CA GLY A 26 5.79 27.18 -8.09
C GLY A 26 5.01 25.87 -8.19
N SER A 27 5.68 24.75 -8.46
CA SER A 27 5.06 23.44 -8.63
C SER A 27 5.88 22.36 -7.91
N CYS A 28 5.20 21.33 -7.41
CA CYS A 28 5.84 20.18 -6.79
C CYS A 28 5.47 18.90 -7.53
N PHE A 29 6.39 17.95 -7.56
CA PHE A 29 6.09 16.61 -8.05
C PHE A 29 5.90 15.65 -6.87
N LEU A 30 4.88 14.81 -7.00
CA LEU A 30 4.53 13.77 -6.04
C LEU A 30 4.74 12.41 -6.67
N ARG A 31 5.26 11.47 -5.91
CA ARG A 31 5.29 10.06 -6.27
C ARG A 31 4.14 9.33 -5.56
N THR A 32 3.27 8.69 -6.34
CA THR A 32 2.08 7.98 -5.86
C THR A 32 2.16 6.47 -6.02
N ASP A 33 3.36 5.94 -6.27
CA ASP A 33 3.64 4.52 -6.51
C ASP A 33 3.06 3.58 -5.45
N GLN A 34 2.92 4.05 -4.20
CA GLN A 34 2.36 3.28 -3.09
C GLN A 34 0.84 3.38 -2.95
N LEU A 35 0.19 4.35 -3.61
CA LEU A 35 -1.24 4.60 -3.50
C LEU A 35 -2.02 3.98 -4.66
N ASP A 36 -1.53 4.15 -5.90
CA ASP A 36 -2.21 3.70 -7.13
C ASP A 36 -1.33 2.82 -8.04
N GLY A 37 -0.06 2.58 -7.67
CA GLY A 37 0.86 1.77 -8.47
C GLY A 37 1.36 2.47 -9.74
N GLU A 38 1.13 3.78 -9.89
CA GLU A 38 1.67 4.56 -11.00
C GLU A 38 3.10 5.01 -10.71
N THR A 39 4.00 4.87 -11.70
CA THR A 39 5.40 5.31 -11.60
C THR A 39 5.62 6.77 -11.96
N ASP A 40 4.60 7.40 -12.55
CA ASP A 40 4.70 8.75 -13.08
C ASP A 40 4.66 9.79 -11.96
N TRP A 41 5.39 10.87 -12.20
CA TRP A 41 5.48 11.98 -11.28
C TRP A 41 4.24 12.84 -11.46
N LYS A 42 3.41 12.95 -10.43
CA LYS A 42 2.19 13.77 -10.47
C LYS A 42 2.52 15.19 -10.10
N LEU A 43 2.31 16.11 -11.04
CA LEU A 43 2.41 17.54 -10.78
C LEU A 43 1.30 17.97 -9.83
N ARG A 44 1.67 18.71 -8.79
CA ARG A 44 0.76 19.37 -7.86
C ARG A 44 1.09 20.86 -7.82
N LEU A 45 0.06 21.68 -7.63
CA LEU A 45 0.14 23.13 -7.64
C LEU A 45 -0.33 23.70 -6.29
N PRO A 46 0.43 24.62 -5.69
CA PRO A 46 0.00 25.29 -4.47
C PRO A 46 -1.18 26.22 -4.78
N VAL A 47 -1.94 26.56 -3.75
CA VAL A 47 -2.96 27.62 -3.85
C VAL A 47 -2.29 28.92 -4.31
N SER A 48 -2.88 29.58 -5.32
CA SER A 48 -2.20 30.66 -6.05
C SER A 48 -1.99 31.87 -5.16
N CYS A 49 -2.97 32.23 -4.33
CA CYS A 49 -2.86 33.37 -3.42
C CYS A 49 -1.81 33.19 -2.33
N THR A 50 -1.52 31.96 -1.88
CA THR A 50 -0.53 31.67 -0.82
C THR A 50 0.89 31.50 -1.39
N GLN A 51 1.02 31.00 -2.62
CA GLN A 51 2.33 30.93 -3.27
C GLN A 51 2.93 32.31 -3.55
N ARG A 52 2.09 33.32 -3.82
CA ARG A 52 2.51 34.72 -4.09
C ARG A 52 3.16 35.43 -2.89
N LEU A 53 3.06 34.88 -1.69
CA LEU A 53 3.67 35.50 -0.50
C LEU A 53 5.20 35.47 -0.60
N PRO A 54 5.93 36.40 0.03
CA PRO A 54 7.39 36.38 -0.02
C PRO A 54 8.00 35.30 0.86
N THR A 55 7.45 35.02 2.05
CA THR A 55 8.01 34.07 3.01
C THR A 55 6.99 33.03 3.45
N ALA A 56 7.46 31.82 3.80
CA ALA A 56 6.59 30.80 4.40
C ALA A 56 6.02 31.25 5.76
N SER A 57 6.74 32.09 6.50
CA SER A 57 6.29 32.69 7.76
C SER A 57 5.05 33.58 7.60
N ASP A 58 4.85 34.16 6.42
CA ASP A 58 3.69 35.03 6.14
C ASP A 58 2.40 34.22 6.08
N LEU A 59 2.47 32.91 5.84
CA LEU A 59 1.31 32.00 5.94
C LEU A 59 0.72 31.99 7.35
N LEU A 60 1.51 32.25 8.38
CA LEU A 60 1.05 32.31 9.77
C LEU A 60 0.27 33.59 10.09
N GLN A 61 0.43 34.62 9.27
CA GLN A 61 -0.24 35.91 9.46
C GLN A 61 -1.57 35.99 8.74
N ILE A 62 -1.86 35.02 7.87
CA ILE A 62 -3.04 35.06 7.00
C ILE A 62 -4.26 34.46 7.71
N ARG A 63 -5.39 35.13 7.56
CA ARG A 63 -6.72 34.61 7.89
C ARG A 63 -7.34 34.01 6.64
N SER A 64 -7.38 32.68 6.62
CA SER A 64 -7.97 31.90 5.54
C SER A 64 -8.71 30.69 6.08
N TYR A 65 -9.74 30.27 5.34
CA TYR A 65 -10.54 29.09 5.65
C TYR A 65 -10.55 28.16 4.44
N VAL A 66 -10.47 26.86 4.72
CA VAL A 66 -10.60 25.80 3.73
C VAL A 66 -11.94 25.14 3.95
N TYR A 67 -12.79 25.16 2.95
CA TYR A 67 -13.97 24.31 2.87
C TYR A 67 -13.60 23.10 2.02
N ALA A 68 -13.83 21.89 2.53
CA ALA A 68 -13.63 20.65 1.78
C ALA A 68 -14.88 19.77 1.89
N GLU A 69 -15.05 18.89 0.91
CA GLU A 69 -16.06 17.83 0.94
C GLU A 69 -15.91 16.88 2.15
N GLU A 70 -16.85 15.98 2.37
CA GLU A 70 -16.67 14.92 3.38
C GLU A 70 -15.58 13.92 2.93
N PRO A 71 -14.90 13.22 3.86
CA PRO A 71 -13.90 12.20 3.51
C PRO A 71 -14.47 11.15 2.54
N ASN A 72 -13.86 11.05 1.36
CA ASN A 72 -14.26 10.13 0.29
C ASN A 72 -13.11 9.18 -0.07
N ILE A 73 -13.46 7.93 -0.43
CA ILE A 73 -12.53 6.85 -0.77
C ILE A 73 -11.84 7.09 -2.12
N ASP A 74 -12.52 7.76 -3.05
CA ASP A 74 -11.98 8.07 -4.38
C ASP A 74 -10.70 8.91 -4.25
N ILE A 75 -9.57 8.45 -4.79
CA ILE A 75 -8.28 9.17 -4.73
C ILE A 75 -8.07 10.15 -5.89
N HIS A 76 -8.93 10.12 -6.91
CA HIS A 76 -8.79 10.90 -8.15
C HIS A 76 -9.66 12.16 -8.19
N ASN A 77 -10.63 12.27 -7.29
CA ASN A 77 -11.52 13.42 -7.23
C ASN A 77 -11.39 14.15 -5.89
N PHE A 78 -11.27 15.48 -5.93
CA PHE A 78 -11.33 16.30 -4.73
C PHE A 78 -12.01 17.63 -5.04
N VAL A 79 -12.95 18.02 -4.19
CA VAL A 79 -13.65 19.29 -4.29
C VAL A 79 -13.49 20.07 -2.99
N GLY A 80 -12.97 21.30 -3.11
CA GLY A 80 -12.87 22.22 -1.99
C GLY A 80 -12.84 23.68 -2.44
N THR A 81 -12.80 24.59 -1.48
CA THR A 81 -12.67 26.03 -1.72
C THR A 81 -11.76 26.62 -0.66
N PHE A 82 -10.78 27.39 -1.10
CA PHE A 82 -9.90 28.18 -0.24
C PHE A 82 -10.36 29.63 -0.26
N THR A 83 -10.63 30.20 0.91
CA THR A 83 -11.06 31.59 1.07
C THR A 83 -10.03 32.34 1.91
N ARG A 84 -9.49 33.44 1.39
CA ARG A 84 -8.61 34.35 2.12
C ARG A 84 -9.35 35.66 2.43
N GLU A 85 -9.50 35.97 3.72
CA GLU A 85 -10.25 37.14 4.19
C GLU A 85 -9.41 38.41 4.29
N ASP A 86 -8.07 38.33 4.34
CA ASP A 86 -7.23 39.53 4.54
C ASP A 86 -7.14 40.44 3.30
N SER A 87 -7.69 40.01 2.17
CA SER A 87 -7.75 40.81 0.95
C SER A 87 -9.15 41.40 0.81
N ASP A 88 -9.24 42.65 0.36
CA ASP A 88 -10.52 43.32 0.12
C ASP A 88 -10.63 43.61 -1.39
N PRO A 89 -11.49 42.90 -2.15
CA PRO A 89 -12.42 41.85 -1.72
C PRO A 89 -11.73 40.52 -1.36
N PRO A 90 -12.42 39.64 -0.58
CA PRO A 90 -11.89 38.33 -0.21
C PRO A 90 -11.61 37.48 -1.45
N VAL A 91 -10.47 36.79 -1.42
CA VAL A 91 -10.02 35.96 -2.54
C VAL A 91 -10.51 34.53 -2.33
N ASN A 92 -11.37 34.07 -3.24
CA ASN A 92 -11.91 32.71 -3.25
C ASN A 92 -11.30 31.93 -4.40
N GLU A 93 -10.64 30.82 -4.10
CA GLU A 93 -10.06 29.91 -5.09
C GLU A 93 -10.68 28.51 -4.93
N SER A 94 -11.13 27.92 -6.04
CA SER A 94 -11.58 26.53 -6.06
C SER A 94 -10.40 25.58 -5.94
N LEU A 95 -10.48 24.61 -5.04
CA LEU A 95 -9.47 23.57 -4.87
C LEU A 95 -9.88 22.32 -5.65
N SER A 96 -8.93 21.77 -6.39
CA SER A 96 -9.05 20.51 -7.11
C SER A 96 -8.05 19.49 -6.57
N ILE A 97 -8.03 18.28 -7.14
CA ILE A 97 -7.01 17.28 -6.82
C ILE A 97 -5.59 17.82 -7.00
N GLU A 98 -5.32 18.71 -7.97
CA GLU A 98 -3.97 19.24 -8.18
C GLU A 98 -3.43 20.01 -6.97
N ASN A 99 -4.31 20.50 -6.10
CA ASN A 99 -3.97 21.24 -4.89
C ASN A 99 -3.86 20.37 -3.63
N THR A 100 -4.02 19.06 -3.74
CA THR A 100 -3.96 18.15 -2.58
C THR A 100 -2.66 17.36 -2.52
N LEU A 101 -2.33 16.88 -1.33
CA LEU A 101 -1.20 16.01 -1.03
C LEU A 101 -1.74 14.86 -0.18
N TRP A 102 -1.80 13.66 -0.76
CA TRP A 102 -2.35 12.49 -0.06
C TRP A 102 -1.34 11.87 0.90
N ALA A 103 -1.82 11.37 2.02
CA ALA A 103 -1.01 10.66 3.01
C ALA A 103 -0.26 9.48 2.37
N SER A 104 0.96 9.23 2.85
CA SER A 104 1.88 8.19 2.37
C SER A 104 2.45 8.38 0.96
N THR A 105 2.08 9.44 0.23
CA THR A 105 2.78 9.84 -0.99
C THR A 105 4.14 10.47 -0.65
N VAL A 106 5.08 10.42 -1.59
CA VAL A 106 6.44 10.96 -1.39
C VAL A 106 6.64 12.24 -2.18
N ILE A 107 7.13 13.27 -1.49
CA ILE A 107 7.49 14.55 -2.11
C ILE A 107 8.79 14.39 -2.86
N ALA A 108 8.82 14.81 -4.12
CA ALA A 108 9.90 14.46 -5.01
C ALA A 108 10.78 15.66 -5.42
N SER A 109 10.27 16.89 -5.27
CA SER A 109 11.04 18.14 -5.47
C SER A 109 10.70 19.20 -4.43
N GLY A 110 11.71 19.97 -4.03
CA GLY A 110 11.58 21.08 -3.10
C GLY A 110 11.12 20.72 -1.69
N THR A 111 10.79 21.77 -0.94
CA THR A 111 10.01 21.68 0.30
C THR A 111 8.60 22.17 0.05
N VAL A 112 7.65 21.56 0.75
CA VAL A 112 6.23 21.86 0.62
C VAL A 112 5.66 22.20 1.99
N VAL A 113 4.87 23.27 2.02
CA VAL A 113 4.05 23.65 3.17
C VAL A 113 2.61 23.35 2.82
N GLY A 114 1.95 22.58 3.67
CA GLY A 114 0.53 22.26 3.54
C GLY A 114 -0.23 22.40 4.84
N VAL A 115 -1.54 22.57 4.74
CA VAL A 115 -2.45 22.54 5.89
C VAL A 115 -3.13 21.18 5.94
N VAL A 116 -3.14 20.56 7.12
CA VAL A 116 -3.79 19.26 7.35
C VAL A 116 -5.29 19.39 7.20
N LEU A 117 -5.86 18.49 6.40
CA LEU A 117 -7.28 18.40 6.11
C LEU A 117 -7.92 17.20 6.83
N TYR A 118 -7.51 15.97 6.49
CA TYR A 118 -8.00 14.74 7.12
C TYR A 118 -6.90 14.02 7.88
N THR A 119 -7.27 13.33 8.96
CA THR A 119 -6.31 12.59 9.81
C THR A 119 -6.85 11.22 10.22
N GLY A 120 -5.94 10.31 10.59
CA GLY A 120 -6.30 9.01 11.15
C GLY A 120 -7.13 8.14 10.19
N GLN A 121 -8.36 7.81 10.59
CA GLN A 121 -9.25 6.94 9.81
C GLN A 121 -9.90 7.64 8.61
N GLU A 122 -9.89 8.96 8.59
CA GLU A 122 -10.46 9.76 7.49
C GLU A 122 -9.48 9.91 6.31
N LEU A 123 -8.24 9.43 6.47
CA LEU A 123 -7.25 9.43 5.39
C LEU A 123 -7.71 8.52 4.25
N ARG A 124 -7.63 8.99 3.01
CA ARG A 124 -8.04 8.20 1.84
C ARG A 124 -7.28 6.89 1.69
N SER A 125 -5.99 6.89 2.03
CA SER A 125 -5.16 5.68 2.04
C SER A 125 -5.62 4.66 3.09
N VAL A 126 -6.11 5.13 4.25
CA VAL A 126 -6.59 4.28 5.34
C VAL A 126 -8.01 3.79 5.05
N MET A 127 -8.88 4.62 4.47
CA MET A 127 -10.22 4.22 4.03
C MET A 127 -10.18 3.14 2.94
N ASN A 128 -9.11 3.13 2.11
CA ASN A 128 -8.84 2.06 1.15
C ASN A 128 -8.19 0.81 1.77
N THR A 129 -7.87 0.83 3.07
CA THR A 129 -7.32 -0.34 3.78
C THR A 129 -8.40 -1.08 4.57
N SER A 130 -8.36 -2.41 4.54
CA SER A 130 -9.21 -3.23 5.38
C SER A 130 -8.60 -3.42 6.77
N ASN A 131 -9.42 -3.40 7.82
CA ASN A 131 -8.98 -3.73 9.17
C ASN A 131 -8.31 -5.11 9.22
N PRO A 132 -7.13 -5.25 9.88
CA PRO A 132 -6.39 -6.49 9.91
C PRO A 132 -7.21 -7.56 10.67
N ARG A 133 -7.58 -8.63 9.97
CA ARG A 133 -8.24 -9.80 10.56
C ARG A 133 -7.23 -10.90 10.86
N SER A 134 -7.47 -11.66 11.93
CA SER A 134 -6.70 -12.88 12.21
C SER A 134 -6.94 -13.88 11.09
N LYS A 135 -5.85 -14.39 10.50
CA LYS A 135 -5.90 -15.34 9.39
C LYS A 135 -5.99 -16.76 9.95
N ILE A 136 -7.04 -17.48 9.58
CA ILE A 136 -7.27 -18.89 9.91
C ILE A 136 -6.99 -19.71 8.64
N GLY A 137 -6.23 -20.80 8.78
CA GLY A 137 -5.91 -21.68 7.65
C GLY A 137 -7.04 -22.65 7.32
N LEU A 138 -7.13 -23.09 6.06
CA LEU A 138 -8.03 -24.18 5.66
C LEU A 138 -7.73 -25.49 6.41
N PHE A 139 -6.45 -25.72 6.73
CA PHE A 139 -6.01 -26.88 7.50
C PHE A 139 -6.60 -26.88 8.92
N ASP A 140 -6.72 -25.70 9.56
CA ASP A 140 -7.36 -25.61 10.89
C ASP A 140 -8.84 -25.96 10.83
N LEU A 141 -9.51 -25.63 9.72
CA LEU A 141 -10.92 -26.01 9.50
C LEU A 141 -11.07 -27.53 9.30
N GLU A 142 -10.15 -28.16 8.56
CA GLU A 142 -10.10 -29.62 8.38
C GLU A 142 -9.88 -30.33 9.73
N VAL A 143 -8.91 -29.88 10.52
CA VAL A 143 -8.64 -30.43 11.87
C VAL A 143 -9.85 -30.27 12.79
N ASN A 144 -10.53 -29.12 12.74
CA ASN A 144 -11.76 -28.89 13.49
C ASN A 144 -12.88 -29.85 13.03
N CYS A 145 -13.00 -30.13 11.73
CA CYS A 145 -13.96 -31.09 11.20
C CYS A 145 -13.69 -32.51 11.73
N LEU A 146 -12.43 -32.96 11.68
CA LEU A 146 -12.03 -34.26 12.24
C LEU A 146 -12.29 -34.33 13.75
N THR A 147 -12.01 -33.26 14.48
CA THR A 147 -12.27 -33.18 15.93
C THR A 147 -13.77 -33.32 16.24
N LYS A 148 -14.64 -32.72 15.43
CA LYS A 148 -16.10 -32.88 15.55
C LYS A 148 -16.53 -34.32 15.29
N ILE A 149 -15.98 -34.98 14.27
CA ILE A 149 -16.27 -36.39 13.97
C ILE A 149 -15.86 -37.29 15.14
N LEU A 150 -14.66 -37.09 15.69
CA LEU A 150 -14.17 -37.84 16.86
C LEU A 150 -15.04 -37.60 18.10
N PHE A 151 -15.53 -36.38 18.31
CA PHE A 151 -16.45 -36.07 19.41
C PHE A 151 -17.80 -36.78 19.26
N VAL A 152 -18.37 -36.81 18.06
CA VAL A 152 -19.60 -37.58 17.81
C VAL A 152 -19.38 -39.07 18.04
N ALA A 153 -18.26 -39.62 17.54
CA ALA A 153 -17.90 -41.02 17.76
C ALA A 153 -17.73 -41.36 19.26
N LEU A 154 -17.11 -40.47 20.04
CA LEU A 154 -16.97 -40.60 21.49
C LEU A 154 -18.32 -40.71 22.21
N VAL A 155 -19.28 -39.84 21.86
CA VAL A 155 -20.63 -39.87 22.42
C VAL A 155 -21.35 -41.17 22.05
N VAL A 156 -21.25 -41.60 20.79
CA VAL A 156 -21.86 -42.85 20.30
C VAL A 156 -21.31 -44.07 21.05
N VAL A 157 -19.97 -44.19 21.17
CA VAL A 157 -19.35 -45.30 21.89
C VAL A 157 -19.74 -45.31 23.37
N SER A 158 -19.79 -44.14 24.02
CA SER A 158 -20.25 -44.02 25.40
C SER A 158 -21.70 -44.51 25.58
N LEU A 159 -22.60 -44.13 24.67
CA LEU A 159 -23.99 -44.57 24.69
C LEU A 159 -24.14 -46.09 24.45
N VAL A 160 -23.36 -46.65 23.51
CA VAL A 160 -23.34 -48.10 23.24
C VAL A 160 -22.88 -48.88 24.46
N MET A 161 -21.87 -48.39 25.19
CA MET A 161 -21.41 -49.07 26.41
C MET A 161 -22.47 -49.06 27.52
N VAL A 162 -23.24 -47.99 27.64
CA VAL A 162 -24.35 -47.92 28.63
C VAL A 162 -25.53 -48.79 28.21
N SER A 163 -25.84 -48.86 26.92
CA SER A 163 -26.92 -49.73 26.42
C SER A 163 -26.59 -51.21 26.62
N LEU A 164 -25.32 -51.62 26.42
CA LEU A 164 -24.85 -52.99 26.72
C LEU A 164 -24.97 -53.32 28.22
N GLN A 165 -24.85 -52.33 29.10
CA GLN A 165 -25.07 -52.48 30.55
C GLN A 165 -26.56 -52.46 30.95
N HIS A 166 -27.48 -52.53 29.97
CA HIS A 166 -28.93 -52.60 30.19
C HIS A 166 -29.48 -51.44 31.03
N PHE A 167 -28.85 -50.26 30.96
CA PHE A 167 -29.24 -49.07 31.73
C PHE A 167 -29.40 -49.33 33.25
N ALA A 168 -28.57 -50.22 33.81
CA ALA A 168 -28.66 -50.60 35.22
C ALA A 168 -28.27 -49.44 36.17
N GLY A 169 -29.20 -49.03 37.04
CA GLY A 169 -28.95 -48.04 38.10
C GLY A 169 -28.94 -46.59 37.59
N ARG A 170 -27.98 -45.78 38.08
CA ARG A 170 -27.83 -44.36 37.70
C ARG A 170 -27.14 -44.24 36.34
N TRP A 171 -27.86 -44.60 35.27
CA TRP A 171 -27.38 -44.62 33.88
C TRP A 171 -26.72 -43.31 33.43
N TYR A 172 -27.20 -42.16 33.91
CA TYR A 172 -26.62 -40.85 33.59
C TYR A 172 -25.20 -40.66 34.14
N LEU A 173 -24.88 -41.22 35.32
CA LEU A 173 -23.52 -41.21 35.87
C LEU A 173 -22.60 -42.17 35.10
N GLN A 174 -23.15 -43.27 34.58
CA GLN A 174 -22.40 -44.22 33.76
C GLN A 174 -22.01 -43.59 32.42
N ILE A 175 -22.90 -42.83 31.77
CA ILE A 175 -22.57 -42.08 30.54
C ILE A 175 -21.39 -41.12 30.78
N ILE A 176 -21.43 -40.33 31.85
CA ILE A 176 -20.34 -39.40 32.18
C ILE A 176 -19.04 -40.17 32.48
N ARG A 177 -19.12 -41.29 33.20
CA ARG A 177 -17.96 -42.16 33.49
C ARG A 177 -17.31 -42.69 32.20
N PHE A 178 -18.11 -43.15 31.24
CA PHE A 178 -17.59 -43.64 29.96
C PHE A 178 -17.06 -42.51 29.07
N LEU A 179 -17.69 -41.33 29.07
CA LEU A 179 -17.14 -40.15 28.38
C LEU A 179 -15.77 -39.76 28.91
N LEU A 180 -15.58 -39.78 30.24
CA LEU A 180 -14.28 -39.52 30.87
C LEU A 180 -13.26 -40.63 30.58
N LEU A 181 -13.68 -41.90 30.58
CA LEU A 181 -12.80 -43.02 30.29
C LEU A 181 -12.25 -42.95 28.85
N PHE A 182 -13.09 -42.54 27.91
CA PHE A 182 -12.74 -42.43 26.49
C PHE A 182 -12.30 -41.02 26.06
N SER A 183 -12.12 -40.07 26.98
CA SER A 183 -11.75 -38.68 26.63
C SER A 183 -10.42 -38.59 25.87
N ASN A 184 -9.53 -39.57 26.04
CA ASN A 184 -8.26 -39.68 25.31
C ASN A 184 -8.42 -39.94 23.81
N ILE A 185 -9.62 -40.28 23.32
CA ILE A 185 -9.92 -40.41 21.87
C ILE A 185 -9.74 -39.06 21.16
N ILE A 186 -10.02 -37.94 21.84
CA ILE A 186 -9.75 -36.61 21.32
C ILE A 186 -8.37 -36.19 21.84
N PRO A 187 -7.30 -36.25 21.02
CA PRO A 187 -5.97 -35.89 21.46
C PRO A 187 -5.92 -34.39 21.76
N ILE A 188 -5.94 -34.02 23.05
CA ILE A 188 -5.84 -32.63 23.51
C ILE A 188 -4.51 -32.01 23.03
N SER A 189 -3.46 -32.83 22.93
CA SER A 189 -2.14 -32.44 22.44
C SER A 189 -2.08 -32.12 20.94
N LEU A 190 -3.08 -32.52 20.14
CA LEU A 190 -3.08 -32.31 18.69
C LEU A 190 -2.94 -30.82 18.36
N ARG A 191 -3.76 -29.98 18.98
CA ARG A 191 -3.74 -28.54 18.71
C ARG A 191 -2.42 -27.90 19.11
N VAL A 192 -1.90 -28.24 20.30
CA VAL A 192 -0.64 -27.69 20.82
C VAL A 192 0.55 -28.12 19.93
N ASN A 193 0.57 -29.38 19.49
CA ASN A 193 1.61 -29.89 18.60
C ASN A 193 1.57 -29.21 17.23
N LEU A 194 0.37 -28.97 16.69
CA LEU A 194 0.19 -28.24 15.43
C LEU A 194 0.64 -26.78 15.55
N ASP A 195 0.26 -26.09 16.63
CA ASP A 195 0.67 -24.70 16.87
C ASP A 195 2.19 -24.60 17.05
N MET A 196 2.81 -25.53 17.79
CA MET A 196 4.27 -25.60 17.94
C MET A 196 4.96 -25.85 16.60
N GLY A 197 4.43 -26.77 15.78
CA GLY A 197 4.93 -27.02 14.43
C GLY A 197 4.91 -25.78 13.55
N LYS A 198 3.81 -25.03 13.55
CA LYS A 198 3.67 -23.77 12.79
C LYS A 198 4.69 -22.71 13.22
N ILE A 199 4.97 -22.59 14.52
CA ILE A 199 6.00 -21.68 15.04
C ILE A 199 7.39 -22.09 14.54
N VAL A 200 7.71 -23.39 14.61
CA VAL A 200 9.00 -23.91 14.14
C VAL A 200 9.17 -23.67 12.63
N TYR A 201 8.14 -23.93 11.81
CA TYR A 201 8.21 -23.65 10.37
C TYR A 201 8.39 -22.16 10.07
N SER A 202 7.66 -21.29 10.80
CA SER A 202 7.82 -19.84 10.67
C SER A 202 9.23 -19.37 11.04
N TRP A 203 9.85 -19.99 12.05
CA TRP A 203 11.24 -19.72 12.44
C TRP A 203 12.23 -20.18 11.38
N MET A 204 12.02 -21.37 10.80
CA MET A 204 12.85 -21.89 9.71
C MET A 204 12.80 -20.98 8.47
N ILE A 205 11.61 -20.53 8.07
CA ILE A 205 11.43 -19.61 6.93
C ILE A 205 12.20 -18.29 7.14
N ARG A 206 12.19 -17.75 8.36
CA ARG A 206 12.92 -16.51 8.70
C ARG A 206 14.43 -16.68 8.61
N ARG A 207 14.96 -17.88 8.85
CA ARG A 207 16.41 -18.17 8.90
C ARG A 207 16.94 -18.79 7.61
N ASP A 208 16.12 -18.88 6.57
CA ASP A 208 16.52 -19.44 5.28
C ASP A 208 17.60 -18.56 4.62
N SER A 209 18.73 -19.17 4.25
CA SER A 209 19.84 -18.48 3.60
C SER A 209 19.59 -18.19 2.12
N LYS A 210 18.67 -18.93 1.47
CA LYS A 210 18.34 -18.74 0.05
C LYS A 210 17.45 -17.52 -0.18
N ILE A 211 16.68 -17.10 0.82
CA ILE A 211 15.75 -15.96 0.74
C ILE A 211 16.06 -14.96 1.87
N PRO A 212 17.21 -14.25 1.79
CA PRO A 212 17.63 -13.33 2.83
C PRO A 212 16.64 -12.16 2.98
N GLY A 213 16.47 -11.68 4.21
CA GLY A 213 15.58 -10.55 4.52
C GLY A 213 14.09 -10.92 4.66
N THR A 214 13.74 -12.21 4.59
CA THR A 214 12.36 -12.68 4.77
C THR A 214 11.86 -12.45 6.20
N VAL A 215 10.81 -11.63 6.35
CA VAL A 215 10.16 -11.37 7.64
C VAL A 215 8.78 -12.03 7.67
N VAL A 216 8.65 -13.07 8.50
CA VAL A 216 7.36 -13.71 8.75
C VAL A 216 6.53 -12.85 9.71
N ARG A 217 5.45 -12.26 9.19
CA ARG A 217 4.51 -11.39 9.94
C ARG A 217 3.34 -12.15 10.58
N SER A 218 3.02 -13.36 10.12
CA SER A 218 2.01 -14.22 10.71
C SER A 218 2.53 -15.65 10.81
N SER A 219 2.46 -16.25 12.00
CA SER A 219 2.89 -17.62 12.27
C SER A 219 1.74 -18.63 12.22
N THR A 220 0.51 -18.22 11.92
CA THR A 220 -0.68 -19.09 12.02
C THR A 220 -0.96 -19.92 10.77
N ILE A 221 -0.37 -19.57 9.63
CA ILE A 221 -0.70 -20.12 8.30
C ILE A 221 0.51 -20.56 7.44
N PRO A 222 1.68 -20.98 7.98
CA PRO A 222 2.81 -21.37 7.14
C PRO A 222 2.49 -22.51 6.17
N GLU A 223 1.63 -23.45 6.55
CA GLU A 223 1.20 -24.58 5.73
C GLU A 223 0.35 -24.19 4.52
N GLN A 224 -0.28 -23.01 4.55
CA GLN A 224 -1.09 -22.52 3.42
C GLN A 224 -0.24 -22.19 2.20
N LEU A 225 1.05 -21.86 2.38
CA LEU A 225 1.97 -21.60 1.28
C LEU A 225 2.07 -22.79 0.31
N GLY A 226 1.97 -24.02 0.82
CA GLY A 226 1.97 -25.23 -0.01
C GLY A 226 0.63 -25.55 -0.69
N ARG A 227 -0.43 -24.79 -0.39
CA ARG A 227 -1.80 -25.02 -0.89
C ARG A 227 -2.29 -23.89 -1.82
N ILE A 228 -1.42 -22.97 -2.21
CA ILE A 228 -1.78 -21.84 -3.09
C ILE A 228 -2.05 -22.36 -4.51
N SER A 229 -3.24 -22.09 -5.05
CA SER A 229 -3.59 -22.41 -6.46
C SER A 229 -3.55 -21.19 -7.37
N TYR A 230 -3.79 -20.00 -6.83
CA TYR A 230 -3.82 -18.74 -7.56
C TYR A 230 -2.84 -17.77 -6.95
N LEU A 231 -1.96 -17.20 -7.79
CA LEU A 231 -1.05 -16.13 -7.42
C LEU A 231 -1.51 -14.86 -8.11
N LEU A 232 -2.01 -13.91 -7.33
CA LEU A 232 -2.33 -12.56 -7.79
C LEU A 232 -1.08 -11.70 -7.56
N THR A 233 -0.46 -11.23 -8.63
CA THR A 233 0.72 -10.35 -8.56
C THR A 233 0.38 -8.97 -9.06
N ASP A 234 0.84 -7.95 -8.33
CA ASP A 234 0.85 -6.59 -8.85
C ASP A 234 1.95 -6.45 -9.92
N LYS A 235 1.75 -5.55 -10.87
CA LYS A 235 2.74 -5.28 -11.93
C LYS A 235 3.86 -4.39 -11.39
N THR A 236 3.49 -3.21 -10.91
CA THR A 236 4.46 -2.19 -10.50
C THR A 236 5.09 -2.54 -9.16
N GLY A 237 6.41 -2.44 -9.05
CA GLY A 237 7.13 -2.75 -7.80
C GLY A 237 7.20 -4.23 -7.41
N THR A 238 6.55 -5.14 -8.17
CA THR A 238 6.62 -6.60 -7.94
C THR A 238 7.14 -7.32 -9.18
N LEU A 239 6.43 -7.28 -10.32
CA LEU A 239 6.90 -7.92 -11.56
C LEU A 239 7.96 -7.08 -12.27
N THR A 240 7.82 -5.75 -12.23
CA THR A 240 8.75 -4.83 -12.87
C THR A 240 9.54 -4.07 -11.82
N GLN A 241 10.87 -4.02 -12.01
CA GLN A 241 11.71 -3.05 -11.31
C GLN A 241 11.37 -1.65 -11.85
N ASN A 242 11.40 -0.63 -10.98
CA ASN A 242 11.16 0.76 -11.37
C ASN A 242 12.38 1.37 -12.09
N GLU A 243 12.89 0.66 -13.09
CA GLU A 243 14.00 1.07 -13.95
C GLU A 243 13.56 0.96 -15.41
N MET A 244 13.50 2.10 -16.09
CA MET A 244 13.10 2.19 -17.50
C MET A 244 14.33 2.30 -18.38
N VAL A 245 14.72 1.20 -19.03
CA VAL A 245 15.84 1.17 -19.96
C VAL A 245 15.33 1.32 -21.38
N PHE A 246 15.71 2.41 -22.04
CA PHE A 246 15.43 2.60 -23.47
C PHE A 246 16.15 1.51 -24.29
N LYS A 247 15.40 0.76 -25.10
CA LYS A 247 15.95 -0.37 -25.88
C LYS A 247 16.10 -0.10 -27.38
N ARG A 248 15.07 0.47 -28.01
CA ARG A 248 15.01 0.66 -29.47
C ARG A 248 14.13 1.87 -29.79
N VAL A 249 14.43 2.56 -30.88
CA VAL A 249 13.56 3.58 -31.50
C VAL A 249 13.26 3.19 -32.93
N HIS A 250 12.00 3.34 -33.33
CA HIS A 250 11.57 3.14 -34.71
C HIS A 250 11.26 4.50 -35.34
N LEU A 251 11.93 4.84 -36.44
CA LEU A 251 11.73 6.07 -37.19
C LEU A 251 11.38 5.72 -38.64
N GLY A 252 10.13 5.95 -39.03
CA GLY A 252 9.65 5.63 -40.39
C GLY A 252 9.73 4.13 -40.66
N THR A 253 10.65 3.72 -41.55
CA THR A 253 10.91 2.32 -41.92
C THR A 253 12.17 1.74 -41.26
N MET A 254 12.90 2.53 -40.47
CA MET A 254 14.17 2.12 -39.86
C MET A 254 13.99 1.90 -38.35
N ALA A 255 14.54 0.79 -37.84
CA ALA A 255 14.51 0.44 -36.43
C ALA A 255 15.94 0.49 -35.85
N TYR A 256 16.21 1.48 -35.01
CA TYR A 256 17.50 1.63 -34.35
C TYR A 256 17.47 0.93 -32.99
N GLY A 257 18.36 -0.03 -32.79
CA GLY A 257 18.64 -0.66 -31.49
C GLY A 257 20.04 -0.31 -30.98
N PHE A 258 20.49 -0.98 -29.91
CA PHE A 258 21.84 -0.80 -29.37
C PHE A 258 22.93 -1.05 -30.41
N ASP A 259 22.75 -2.05 -31.27
CA ASP A 259 23.75 -2.42 -32.27
C ASP A 259 23.90 -1.38 -33.40
N SER A 260 22.95 -0.44 -33.52
CA SER A 260 22.94 0.62 -34.55
C SER A 260 23.09 2.02 -33.95
N ILE A 261 23.36 2.15 -32.65
CA ILE A 261 23.54 3.47 -31.99
C ILE A 261 24.76 4.21 -32.56
N ASP A 262 25.82 3.50 -32.91
CA ASP A 262 27.02 4.09 -33.51
C ASP A 262 26.71 4.77 -34.86
N GLU A 263 25.84 4.15 -35.66
CA GLU A 263 25.36 4.72 -36.93
C GLU A 263 24.53 5.99 -36.67
N VAL A 264 23.60 5.95 -35.72
CA VAL A 264 22.80 7.13 -35.33
C VAL A 264 23.70 8.27 -34.85
N GLN A 265 24.70 7.97 -34.02
CA GLN A 265 25.65 8.97 -33.53
C GLN A 265 26.45 9.60 -34.67
N SER A 266 26.86 8.81 -35.66
CA SER A 266 27.56 9.31 -36.85
C SER A 266 26.67 10.23 -37.71
N HIS A 267 25.39 9.87 -37.88
CA HIS A 267 24.42 10.68 -38.61
C HIS A 267 24.09 11.99 -37.90
N ILE A 268 23.88 11.97 -36.59
CA ILE A 268 23.66 13.18 -35.77
C ILE A 268 24.88 14.10 -35.85
N PHE A 269 26.10 13.56 -35.74
CA PHE A 269 27.32 14.34 -35.81
C PHE A 269 27.49 15.04 -37.17
N SER A 270 27.18 14.35 -38.27
CA SER A 270 27.19 14.92 -39.63
C SER A 270 26.19 16.07 -39.78
N ILE A 271 24.97 15.93 -39.24
CA ILE A 271 23.94 16.97 -39.32
C ILE A 271 24.33 18.21 -38.51
N TYR A 272 24.80 18.05 -37.27
CA TYR A 272 25.23 19.19 -36.43
C TYR A 272 26.46 19.91 -37.01
N THR A 273 27.39 19.20 -37.65
CA THR A 273 28.54 19.82 -38.33
C THR A 273 28.12 20.58 -39.60
N GLN A 274 27.09 20.13 -40.32
CA GLN A 274 26.51 20.91 -41.43
C GLN A 274 25.76 22.16 -40.95
N VAL A 275 24.92 22.05 -39.91
CA VAL A 275 24.16 23.19 -39.37
C VAL A 275 25.10 24.28 -38.82
N SER A 276 26.17 23.90 -38.14
CA SER A 276 27.18 24.86 -37.65
C SER A 276 28.03 25.50 -38.75
N LYS A 277 28.10 24.90 -39.94
CA LYS A 277 28.71 25.49 -41.14
C LYS A 277 27.76 26.50 -41.80
N ILE A 278 26.47 26.16 -41.90
CA ILE A 278 25.43 27.04 -42.44
C ILE A 278 25.23 28.28 -41.55
N MET A 279 25.21 28.10 -40.23
CA MET A 279 25.04 29.22 -39.28
C MET A 279 26.24 30.17 -39.28
N ARG A 280 27.46 29.68 -39.59
CA ARG A 280 28.64 30.52 -39.80
C ARG A 280 28.63 31.27 -41.13
N LEU A 281 28.00 30.73 -42.17
CA LEU A 281 27.82 31.39 -43.47
C LEU A 281 26.72 32.45 -43.46
N CYS A 282 25.74 32.38 -42.55
CA CYS A 282 24.73 33.42 -42.37
C CYS A 282 25.17 34.59 -41.46
N GLN A 283 26.35 34.51 -40.83
CA GLN A 283 26.93 35.57 -39.99
C GLN A 283 28.08 36.34 -40.68
N SER A 284 28.42 35.99 -41.92
CA SER A 284 29.35 36.72 -42.80
C SER A 284 28.60 37.43 -43.92
#